data_AF-S7TPL7-F1
#
_entry.id   AF-S7TPL7-F1
#
_cell.length_a   1.000
_cell.length_b   1.000
_cell.length_c   1.000
_cell.angle_alpha   90.00
_cell.angle_beta   90.00
_cell.angle_gamma   90.00
#
_symmetry.space_group_name_H-M   'P 1'
#
loop_
_entity.id
_entity.type
_entity.pdbx_description
1 polymer ?
#
loop_
_entity_poly.entity_id
_entity_poly.type
_entity_poly.pdbx_seq_one_letter_code
_entity_poly.pdbx_strand_id
1 'polypeptide(L)'
;MSTRSPKEGKKLEALDRLIEEIIVDAYGDDEQLWAFRQAFEDDVALPADGFVIGEPVSVIAIDYDGNERRGLTAKCRREDGSEYVVAVSDVVLPQISVGTRYIAAYRRWLNLDPYPAGTQKTSRRRRQDKATDDDIDLSKPVELVALAVMERAARCRLRGSDQIITLRASRLWEVVPGAIVTVTPRKQWRYGGHPYLSGEIQSTRIDVKALDLAALGLEEMGKWDPEEEYWGEEDDPIEDWAKPIIAHGPRPMFEMEQVLPGEDTDDPFNDPITRSNDLNDAGERAEAEKILMELCQADLRCLDAHSHLGNFVFDHWPQNAIRHYEVGLRIGELSLGDDFAGVLAWGLIDNRPFLRCMHGYGLCLWRLGRFDEAEHIFEKMLWLNPYDNQGVRFLIDEVKAKTAWEDREIE
;
A
#
# COMPACT_ATOMS: atom_id res chain seq x y z
N MET A 1 25.99 -1.94 -23.96
CA MET A 1 25.50 -2.98 -24.90
C MET A 1 25.54 -4.32 -24.19
N SER A 2 24.40 -4.75 -23.63
CA SER A 2 24.32 -6.01 -22.87
C SER A 2 24.18 -7.17 -23.86
N THR A 3 25.10 -8.13 -23.81
CA THR A 3 25.13 -9.31 -24.68
C THR A 3 24.02 -10.28 -24.29
N ARG A 4 22.89 -10.22 -25.01
CA ARG A 4 21.77 -11.16 -24.88
C ARG A 4 22.23 -12.61 -25.11
N SER A 5 21.63 -13.55 -24.40
CA SER A 5 22.01 -14.97 -24.43
C SER A 5 21.80 -15.59 -25.83
N PRO A 6 22.65 -16.52 -26.31
CA PRO A 6 22.50 -17.20 -27.60
C PRO A 6 21.14 -17.90 -27.79
N LYS A 7 20.45 -18.26 -26.69
CA LYS A 7 19.11 -18.87 -26.71
C LYS A 7 17.99 -17.86 -26.99
N GLU A 8 18.17 -16.59 -26.62
CA GLU A 8 17.19 -15.54 -26.87
C GLU A 8 17.25 -15.08 -28.34
N GLY A 9 18.45 -14.96 -28.91
CA GLY A 9 18.63 -14.63 -30.33
C GLY A 9 17.87 -15.60 -31.26
N LYS A 10 18.00 -16.91 -31.03
CA LYS A 10 17.31 -17.93 -31.82
C LYS A 10 15.77 -17.89 -31.71
N LYS A 11 15.23 -17.44 -30.58
CA LYS A 11 13.78 -17.30 -30.39
C LYS A 11 13.23 -16.11 -31.18
N LEU A 12 13.96 -14.99 -31.16
CA LEU A 12 13.58 -13.79 -31.91
C LEU A 12 13.62 -14.05 -33.43
N GLU A 13 14.66 -14.73 -33.93
CA GLU A 13 14.74 -15.16 -35.35
C GLU A 13 13.60 -16.10 -35.78
N ALA A 14 13.05 -16.89 -34.85
CA ALA A 14 11.90 -17.76 -35.13
C ALA A 14 10.56 -17.00 -35.15
N LEU A 15 10.48 -15.87 -34.44
CA LEU A 15 9.35 -14.96 -34.52
C LEU A 15 9.42 -14.11 -35.78
N ASP A 16 10.60 -13.60 -36.14
CA ASP A 16 10.78 -12.83 -37.39
C ASP A 16 10.33 -13.62 -38.61
N ARG A 17 10.74 -14.89 -38.72
CA ARG A 17 10.27 -15.77 -39.80
C ARG A 17 8.77 -16.04 -39.77
N LEU A 18 8.16 -16.13 -38.58
CA LEU A 18 6.71 -16.29 -38.48
C LEU A 18 5.99 -15.02 -38.92
N ILE A 19 6.51 -13.85 -38.58
CA ILE A 19 5.94 -12.56 -39.00
C ILE A 19 6.04 -12.47 -40.52
N GLU A 20 7.22 -12.73 -41.11
CA GLU A 20 7.43 -12.75 -42.56
C GLU A 20 6.48 -13.70 -43.28
N GLU A 21 6.21 -14.88 -42.71
CA GLU A 21 5.25 -15.85 -43.24
C GLU A 21 3.81 -15.32 -43.16
N ILE A 22 3.42 -14.72 -42.03
CA ILE A 22 2.07 -14.17 -41.85
C ILE A 22 1.84 -13.00 -42.82
N ILE A 23 2.81 -12.11 -43.01
CA ILE A 23 2.64 -10.88 -43.80
C ILE A 23 3.10 -10.98 -45.26
N VAL A 24 3.42 -12.18 -45.75
CA VAL A 24 4.11 -12.40 -47.04
C VAL A 24 3.44 -11.70 -48.24
N ASP A 25 2.10 -11.64 -48.24
CA ASP A 25 1.28 -11.03 -49.30
C ASP A 25 0.44 -9.84 -48.80
N ALA A 26 0.85 -9.21 -47.69
CA ALA A 26 0.13 -8.10 -47.06
C ALA A 26 0.87 -6.75 -47.21
N TYR A 27 0.25 -5.80 -47.91
CA TYR A 27 0.78 -4.47 -48.19
C TYR A 27 0.14 -3.40 -47.29
N GLY A 28 0.96 -2.82 -46.41
CA GLY A 28 0.50 -1.79 -45.46
C GLY A 28 -0.15 -2.37 -44.20
N ASP A 29 -0.37 -1.50 -43.21
CA ASP A 29 -0.72 -1.91 -41.85
C ASP A 29 -2.10 -2.60 -41.77
N ASP A 30 -3.08 -2.12 -42.55
CA ASP A 30 -4.43 -2.72 -42.61
C ASP A 30 -4.41 -4.17 -43.14
N GLU A 31 -3.74 -4.41 -44.26
CA GLU A 31 -3.62 -5.75 -44.85
C GLU A 31 -2.81 -6.68 -43.91
N GLN A 32 -1.79 -6.16 -43.23
CA GLN A 32 -1.00 -6.94 -42.28
C GLN A 32 -1.81 -7.31 -41.03
N LEU A 33 -2.67 -6.41 -40.53
CA LEU A 33 -3.59 -6.71 -39.44
C LEU A 33 -4.60 -7.79 -39.84
N TRP A 34 -5.16 -7.71 -41.06
CA TRP A 34 -6.00 -8.78 -41.60
C TRP A 34 -5.27 -10.12 -41.70
N ALA A 35 -4.01 -10.12 -42.13
CA ALA A 35 -3.19 -11.32 -42.21
C ALA A 35 -2.92 -11.94 -40.83
N PHE A 36 -2.63 -11.12 -39.81
CA PHE A 36 -2.53 -11.62 -38.44
C PHE A 36 -3.87 -12.17 -37.93
N ARG A 37 -4.99 -11.49 -38.17
CA ARG A 37 -6.34 -11.98 -37.79
C ARG A 37 -6.62 -13.34 -38.41
N GLN A 38 -6.29 -13.53 -39.68
CA GLN A 38 -6.43 -14.80 -40.38
C GLN A 38 -5.54 -15.89 -39.76
N ALA A 39 -4.27 -15.60 -39.49
CA ALA A 39 -3.35 -16.54 -38.85
C ALA A 39 -3.84 -16.97 -37.46
N PHE A 40 -4.46 -16.07 -36.69
CA PHE A 40 -5.10 -16.42 -35.43
C PHE A 40 -6.32 -17.34 -35.63
N GLU A 41 -7.15 -17.08 -36.63
CA GLU A 41 -8.33 -17.90 -36.94
C GLU A 41 -7.96 -19.33 -37.39
N ASP A 42 -6.90 -19.46 -38.18
CA ASP A 42 -6.47 -20.74 -38.75
C ASP A 42 -5.74 -21.63 -37.72
N ASP A 43 -4.90 -21.03 -36.86
CA ASP A 43 -3.96 -21.79 -36.02
C ASP A 43 -4.26 -21.77 -34.52
N VAL A 44 -5.19 -20.91 -34.05
CA VAL A 44 -5.51 -20.78 -32.62
C VAL A 44 -6.92 -21.31 -32.34
N ALA A 45 -6.99 -22.47 -31.68
CA ALA A 45 -8.25 -23.05 -31.25
C ALA A 45 -8.92 -22.18 -30.18
N LEU A 46 -10.08 -21.59 -30.52
CA LEU A 46 -10.94 -20.86 -29.60
C LEU A 46 -12.23 -21.65 -29.30
N PRO A 47 -12.80 -21.56 -28.08
CA PRO A 47 -12.34 -20.71 -26.98
C PRO A 47 -11.05 -21.23 -26.33
N ALA A 48 -10.14 -20.30 -26.00
CA ALA A 48 -8.88 -20.60 -25.33
C ALA A 48 -8.84 -19.98 -23.93
N ASP A 49 -8.35 -20.74 -22.96
CA ASP A 49 -8.04 -20.20 -21.64
C ASP A 49 -6.86 -19.23 -21.75
N GLY A 50 -7.00 -18.04 -21.17
CA GLY A 50 -5.99 -16.99 -21.21
C GLY A 50 -6.10 -16.04 -20.03
N PHE A 51 -5.27 -15.01 -20.04
CA PHE A 51 -5.26 -13.95 -19.05
C PHE A 51 -5.25 -12.58 -19.73
N VAL A 52 -5.92 -11.60 -19.12
CA VAL A 52 -5.85 -10.19 -19.54
C VAL A 52 -5.51 -9.37 -18.30
N ILE A 53 -4.32 -8.73 -18.29
CA ILE A 53 -3.80 -7.99 -17.13
C ILE A 53 -3.90 -8.83 -15.83
N GLY A 54 -3.62 -10.13 -15.94
CA GLY A 54 -3.67 -11.09 -14.83
C GLY A 54 -5.05 -11.64 -14.45
N GLU A 55 -6.15 -11.21 -15.08
CA GLU A 55 -7.49 -11.81 -14.89
C GLU A 55 -7.68 -13.03 -15.79
N PRO A 56 -8.10 -14.20 -15.28
CA PRO A 56 -8.40 -15.35 -16.12
C PRO A 56 -9.63 -15.08 -16.98
N VAL A 57 -9.50 -15.39 -18.27
CA VAL A 57 -10.57 -15.24 -19.26
C VAL A 57 -10.61 -16.42 -20.18
N SER A 58 -11.78 -16.67 -20.76
CA SER A 58 -11.92 -17.46 -21.97
C SER A 58 -11.87 -16.51 -23.15
N VAL A 59 -10.78 -16.54 -23.93
CA VAL A 59 -10.70 -15.82 -25.22
C VAL A 59 -11.62 -16.56 -26.18
N ILE A 60 -12.69 -15.91 -26.61
CA ILE A 60 -13.74 -16.53 -27.43
C ILE A 60 -13.65 -16.14 -28.90
N ALA A 61 -13.05 -14.99 -29.22
CA ALA A 61 -12.78 -14.56 -30.59
C ALA A 61 -11.57 -13.61 -30.63
N ILE A 62 -10.86 -13.60 -31.76
CA ILE A 62 -9.87 -12.58 -32.12
C ILE A 62 -10.35 -11.95 -33.42
N ASP A 63 -10.36 -10.62 -33.48
CA ASP A 63 -10.95 -9.89 -34.59
C ASP A 63 -10.21 -8.58 -34.91
N TYR A 64 -10.47 -8.08 -36.11
CA TYR A 64 -9.99 -6.78 -36.59
C TYR A 64 -11.15 -6.00 -37.19
N ASP A 65 -11.41 -4.80 -36.68
CA ASP A 65 -12.56 -3.99 -37.09
C ASP A 65 -12.24 -2.96 -38.20
N GLY A 66 -11.05 -3.05 -38.81
CA GLY A 66 -10.58 -2.10 -39.82
C GLY A 66 -10.00 -0.80 -39.25
N ASN A 67 -9.77 -0.72 -37.93
CA ASN A 67 -9.13 0.43 -37.30
C ASN A 67 -7.66 0.16 -36.96
N GLU A 68 -6.76 0.61 -37.83
CA GLU A 68 -5.31 0.45 -37.69
C GLU A 68 -4.77 0.92 -36.32
N ARG A 69 -5.35 1.99 -35.73
CA ARG A 69 -4.92 2.51 -34.42
C ARG A 69 -5.29 1.60 -33.26
N ARG A 70 -6.38 0.85 -33.39
CA ARG A 70 -6.86 -0.10 -32.37
C ARG A 70 -6.14 -1.44 -32.50
N GLY A 71 -5.78 -1.83 -33.73
CA GLY A 71 -5.17 -3.11 -34.02
C GLY A 71 -6.12 -4.28 -33.75
N LEU A 72 -5.55 -5.47 -33.54
CA LEU A 72 -6.33 -6.66 -33.26
C LEU A 72 -6.94 -6.61 -31.86
N THR A 73 -8.19 -7.07 -31.77
CA THR A 73 -8.93 -7.17 -30.53
C THR A 73 -9.28 -8.61 -30.19
N ALA A 74 -9.35 -8.92 -28.91
CA ALA A 74 -9.78 -10.20 -28.38
C ALA A 74 -11.08 -10.02 -27.61
N LYS A 75 -12.13 -10.73 -28.02
CA LYS A 75 -13.34 -10.87 -27.24
C LYS A 75 -13.10 -11.92 -26.16
N CYS A 76 -13.24 -11.50 -24.91
CA CYS A 76 -12.94 -12.30 -23.74
C CYS A 76 -14.19 -12.47 -22.89
N ARG A 77 -14.42 -13.67 -22.36
CA ARG A 77 -15.49 -13.99 -21.44
C ARG A 77 -14.93 -14.32 -20.06
N ARG A 78 -15.44 -13.66 -19.03
CA ARG A 78 -15.11 -13.95 -17.63
C ARG A 78 -15.87 -15.17 -17.13
N GLU A 79 -15.43 -15.67 -15.97
CA GLU A 79 -16.07 -16.78 -15.26
C GLU A 79 -17.53 -16.46 -14.87
N ASP A 80 -17.86 -15.18 -14.65
CA ASP A 80 -19.22 -14.69 -14.39
C ASP A 80 -20.12 -14.62 -15.65
N GLY A 81 -19.59 -15.00 -16.82
CA GLY A 81 -20.28 -14.97 -18.10
C GLY A 81 -20.27 -13.61 -18.80
N SER A 82 -19.74 -12.54 -18.19
CA SER A 82 -19.62 -11.23 -18.83
C SER A 82 -18.61 -11.26 -19.98
N GLU A 83 -18.93 -10.57 -21.07
CA GLU A 83 -18.09 -10.50 -22.27
C GLU A 83 -17.60 -9.06 -22.48
N TYR A 84 -16.32 -8.91 -22.82
CA TYR A 84 -15.70 -7.62 -23.12
C TYR A 84 -14.59 -7.77 -24.17
N VAL A 85 -14.13 -6.65 -24.72
CA VAL A 85 -13.14 -6.61 -25.79
C VAL A 85 -11.89 -5.90 -25.30
N VAL A 86 -10.72 -6.48 -25.56
CA VAL A 86 -9.40 -5.90 -25.23
C VAL A 86 -8.44 -6.01 -26.41
N ALA A 87 -7.30 -5.32 -26.37
CA ALA A 87 -6.26 -5.50 -27.38
C ALA A 87 -5.63 -6.90 -27.29
N VAL A 88 -5.35 -7.55 -28.43
CA VAL A 88 -4.68 -8.85 -28.45
C VAL A 88 -3.30 -8.79 -27.80
N SER A 89 -2.61 -7.64 -27.88
CA SER A 89 -1.34 -7.45 -27.20
C SER A 89 -1.44 -7.63 -25.68
N ASP A 90 -2.60 -7.38 -25.06
CA ASP A 90 -2.80 -7.50 -23.61
C ASP A 90 -3.21 -8.91 -23.16
N VAL A 91 -3.45 -9.81 -24.12
CA VAL A 91 -3.81 -11.20 -23.87
C VAL A 91 -2.55 -12.04 -23.65
N VAL A 92 -2.59 -12.90 -22.64
CA VAL A 92 -1.54 -13.90 -22.36
C VAL A 92 -2.16 -15.28 -22.40
N LEU A 93 -1.71 -16.12 -23.33
CA LEU A 93 -2.11 -17.53 -23.41
C LEU A 93 -1.10 -18.44 -22.67
N PRO A 94 -1.52 -19.62 -22.19
CA PRO A 94 -0.62 -20.61 -21.60
C PRO A 94 0.51 -21.01 -22.56
N GLN A 95 1.74 -21.17 -22.08
CA GLN A 95 2.91 -21.49 -22.93
C GLN A 95 2.76 -22.75 -23.81
N ILE A 96 1.88 -23.67 -23.42
CA ILE A 96 1.58 -24.89 -24.18
C ILE A 96 0.63 -24.64 -25.36
N SER A 97 -0.04 -23.49 -25.40
CA SER A 97 -0.93 -23.09 -26.48
C SER A 97 -0.12 -22.56 -27.65
N VAL A 98 -0.46 -23.03 -28.85
CA VAL A 98 0.06 -22.55 -30.13
C VAL A 98 -0.14 -21.03 -30.26
N GLY A 99 -1.26 -20.50 -29.75
CA GLY A 99 -1.58 -19.07 -29.79
C GLY A 99 -0.59 -18.17 -29.04
N THR A 100 0.19 -18.69 -28.10
CA THR A 100 1.25 -17.91 -27.43
C THR A 100 2.31 -17.44 -28.43
N ARG A 101 2.62 -18.26 -29.46
CA ARG A 101 3.59 -17.91 -30.49
C ARG A 101 3.06 -16.77 -31.38
N TYR A 102 1.78 -16.80 -31.72
CA TYR A 102 1.12 -15.78 -32.55
C TYR A 102 0.98 -14.45 -31.81
N ILE A 103 0.64 -14.47 -30.51
CA ILE A 103 0.64 -13.25 -29.68
C ILE A 103 2.05 -12.66 -29.59
N ALA A 104 3.08 -13.49 -29.40
CA ALA A 104 4.47 -13.02 -29.36
C ALA A 104 4.92 -12.42 -30.71
N ALA A 105 4.54 -13.04 -31.84
CA ALA A 105 4.80 -12.50 -33.17
C ALA A 105 4.08 -11.17 -33.40
N TYR A 106 2.80 -11.07 -33.00
CA TYR A 106 2.02 -9.85 -33.12
C TYR A 106 2.59 -8.71 -32.27
N ARG A 107 2.95 -8.98 -31.01
CA ARG A 107 3.62 -8.01 -30.13
C ARG A 107 4.95 -7.54 -30.73
N ARG A 108 5.74 -8.46 -31.29
CA ARG A 108 7.00 -8.13 -31.94
C ARG A 108 6.79 -7.24 -33.17
N TRP A 109 5.79 -7.52 -33.99
CA TRP A 109 5.42 -6.70 -35.15
C TRP A 109 5.02 -5.27 -34.73
N LEU A 110 4.30 -5.13 -33.61
CA LEU A 110 4.01 -3.83 -32.97
C LEU A 110 5.22 -3.15 -32.30
N ASN A 111 6.44 -3.69 -32.43
CA ASN A 111 7.64 -3.26 -31.71
C ASN A 111 7.53 -3.31 -30.17
N LEU A 112 6.67 -4.17 -29.64
CA LEU A 112 6.54 -4.46 -28.21
C LEU A 112 7.44 -5.65 -27.81
N ASP A 113 7.71 -5.79 -26.51
CA ASP A 113 8.38 -6.98 -25.98
C ASP A 113 7.55 -8.24 -26.29
N PRO A 114 8.08 -9.22 -27.06
CA PRO A 114 7.35 -10.44 -27.41
C PRO A 114 7.03 -11.34 -26.21
N TYR A 115 7.82 -11.23 -25.14
CA TYR A 115 7.70 -12.05 -23.93
C TYR A 115 7.83 -11.18 -22.68
N PRO A 116 6.82 -10.34 -22.35
CA PRO A 116 6.90 -9.46 -21.19
C PRO A 116 7.19 -10.25 -19.91
N ALA A 117 8.02 -9.68 -19.03
CA ALA A 117 8.43 -10.26 -17.77
C ALA A 117 7.19 -10.61 -16.92
N GLY A 118 6.93 -11.91 -16.78
CA GLY A 118 5.67 -12.49 -16.30
C GLY A 118 5.31 -13.79 -17.02
N THR A 119 5.91 -14.03 -18.20
CA THR A 119 5.61 -15.19 -19.06
C THR A 119 6.57 -16.38 -18.91
N GLN A 120 7.62 -16.32 -18.07
CA GLN A 120 8.57 -17.43 -17.90
C GLN A 120 8.47 -18.13 -16.54
N LYS A 121 7.76 -19.26 -16.53
CA LYS A 121 8.05 -20.55 -15.83
C LYS A 121 6.77 -21.21 -15.31
N THR A 122 6.10 -22.00 -16.15
CA THR A 122 5.22 -23.09 -15.70
C THR A 122 5.37 -24.31 -16.61
N SER A 123 6.56 -24.92 -16.64
CA SER A 123 6.71 -26.26 -17.21
C SER A 123 6.50 -27.33 -16.14
N ARG A 124 5.44 -28.11 -16.31
CA ARG A 124 5.24 -29.48 -15.79
C ARG A 124 5.25 -29.68 -14.26
N ARG A 125 4.05 -29.80 -13.69
CA ARG A 125 3.52 -31.10 -13.22
C ARG A 125 2.05 -30.96 -12.82
N ARG A 126 1.16 -31.59 -13.58
CA ARG A 126 -0.18 -31.93 -13.11
C ARG A 126 -0.13 -33.38 -12.63
N ARG A 127 -0.03 -33.58 -11.32
CA ARG A 127 -0.66 -34.72 -10.63
C ARG A 127 -0.47 -34.60 -9.11
N GLN A 128 -1.61 -34.74 -8.44
CA GLN A 128 -1.86 -34.94 -7.02
C GLN A 128 -1.87 -33.68 -6.17
N ASP A 129 -3.08 -33.37 -5.71
CA ASP A 129 -3.37 -32.64 -4.49
C ASP A 129 -2.36 -33.03 -3.41
N LYS A 130 -1.43 -32.12 -3.18
CA LYS A 130 -0.82 -31.93 -1.88
C LYS A 130 -1.08 -30.48 -1.58
N ALA A 131 -2.01 -30.26 -0.64
CA ALA A 131 -2.07 -28.99 0.06
C ALA A 131 -0.64 -28.65 0.46
N THR A 132 -0.11 -27.56 -0.07
CA THR A 132 1.10 -26.98 0.51
C THR A 132 0.71 -26.43 1.87
N ASP A 133 1.65 -26.34 2.82
CA ASP A 133 1.44 -25.68 4.13
C ASP A 133 0.94 -24.21 3.99
N ASP A 134 1.00 -23.69 2.77
CA ASP A 134 0.61 -22.38 2.27
C ASP A 134 -0.83 -22.29 1.71
N ASP A 135 -1.58 -23.40 1.64
CA ASP A 135 -2.96 -23.38 1.13
C ASP A 135 -3.93 -22.94 2.23
N ILE A 136 -4.62 -21.83 1.96
CA ILE A 136 -5.56 -21.23 2.90
C ILE A 136 -6.84 -22.07 2.89
N ASP A 137 -7.30 -22.48 4.07
CA ASP A 137 -8.58 -23.16 4.24
C ASP A 137 -9.73 -22.22 3.86
N LEU A 138 -10.20 -22.33 2.62
CA LEU A 138 -11.27 -21.48 2.09
C LEU A 138 -12.64 -21.73 2.75
N SER A 139 -12.75 -22.73 3.64
CA SER A 139 -14.01 -23.00 4.36
C SER A 139 -14.21 -22.11 5.59
N LYS A 140 -13.19 -21.36 6.00
CA LYS A 140 -13.21 -20.53 7.21
C LYS A 140 -12.79 -19.09 6.91
N PRO A 141 -13.23 -18.11 7.72
CA PRO A 141 -12.70 -16.76 7.65
C PRO A 141 -11.19 -16.75 7.90
N VAL A 142 -10.50 -15.84 7.21
CA VAL A 142 -9.05 -15.69 7.22
C VAL A 142 -8.72 -14.30 7.72
N GLU A 143 -7.79 -14.20 8.68
CA GLU A 143 -7.30 -12.92 9.16
C GLU A 143 -5.99 -12.56 8.45
N LEU A 144 -5.99 -11.37 7.86
CA LEU A 144 -4.88 -10.82 7.10
C LEU A 144 -4.46 -9.49 7.71
N VAL A 145 -3.16 -9.28 7.90
CA VAL A 145 -2.59 -7.97 8.25
C VAL A 145 -2.38 -7.20 6.96
N ALA A 146 -3.03 -6.05 6.79
CA ALA A 146 -2.79 -5.17 5.65
C ALA A 146 -1.39 -4.52 5.77
N LEU A 147 -0.60 -4.58 4.71
CA LEU A 147 0.74 -3.99 4.64
C LEU A 147 0.77 -2.76 3.72
N ALA A 148 0.03 -2.84 2.61
CA ALA A 148 -0.18 -1.73 1.69
C ALA A 148 -1.54 -1.89 1.02
N VAL A 149 -2.23 -0.77 0.75
CA VAL A 149 -3.51 -0.75 0.05
C VAL A 149 -3.32 -0.04 -1.29
N MET A 150 -3.75 -0.70 -2.35
CA MET A 150 -3.81 -0.19 -3.72
C MET A 150 -5.29 -0.01 -4.09
N GLU A 151 -5.57 0.64 -5.22
CA GLU A 151 -6.92 0.96 -5.67
C GLU A 151 -7.91 -0.23 -5.62
N ARG A 152 -7.46 -1.43 -6.02
CA ARG A 152 -8.32 -2.63 -6.15
C ARG A 152 -7.77 -3.87 -5.45
N ALA A 153 -6.70 -3.72 -4.68
CA ALA A 153 -6.04 -4.83 -4.01
C ALA A 153 -5.31 -4.34 -2.75
N ALA A 154 -5.05 -5.23 -1.81
CA ALA A 154 -4.13 -4.96 -0.72
C ALA A 154 -3.02 -6.01 -0.71
N ARG A 155 -1.79 -5.58 -0.43
CA ARG A 155 -0.73 -6.50 0.00
C ARG A 155 -0.94 -6.77 1.47
N CYS A 156 -1.05 -8.05 1.80
CA CYS A 156 -1.29 -8.47 3.17
C CYS A 156 -0.31 -9.57 3.57
N ARG A 157 -0.11 -9.71 4.87
CA ARG A 157 0.54 -10.86 5.48
C ARG A 157 -0.51 -11.75 6.14
N LEU A 158 -0.40 -13.06 5.99
CA LEU A 158 -1.27 -14.00 6.71
C LEU A 158 -0.95 -13.96 8.21
N ARG A 159 -1.96 -13.87 9.07
CA ARG A 159 -1.72 -13.81 10.53
C ARG A 159 -1.03 -15.10 11.01
N GLY A 160 0.08 -14.96 11.74
CA GLY A 160 0.89 -16.09 12.22
C GLY A 160 1.83 -16.70 11.19
N SER A 161 2.03 -16.05 10.04
CA SER A 161 2.96 -16.44 8.99
C SER A 161 3.61 -15.20 8.38
N ASP A 162 4.81 -15.34 7.81
CA ASP A 162 5.46 -14.29 7.03
C ASP A 162 5.05 -14.31 5.55
N GLN A 163 4.11 -15.18 5.19
CA GLN A 163 3.62 -15.30 3.82
C GLN A 163 2.86 -14.04 3.40
N ILE A 164 3.39 -13.37 2.37
CA ILE A 164 2.74 -12.22 1.73
C ILE A 164 1.77 -12.71 0.65
N ILE A 165 0.54 -12.23 0.72
CA ILE A 165 -0.55 -12.51 -0.22
C ILE A 165 -1.16 -11.21 -0.73
N THR A 166 -1.67 -11.23 -1.96
CA THR A 166 -2.47 -10.11 -2.48
C THR A 166 -3.95 -10.39 -2.29
N LEU A 167 -4.61 -9.61 -1.45
CA LEU A 167 -6.06 -9.64 -1.27
C LEU A 167 -6.73 -8.79 -2.35
N ARG A 168 -7.76 -9.35 -3.00
CA ARG A 168 -8.71 -8.62 -3.84
C ARG A 168 -10.10 -8.71 -3.23
N ALA A 169 -10.61 -7.57 -2.78
CA ALA A 169 -11.91 -7.45 -2.16
C ALA A 169 -12.55 -6.11 -2.49
N SER A 170 -13.86 -6.01 -2.30
CA SER A 170 -14.53 -4.71 -2.21
C SER A 170 -14.23 -4.03 -0.87
N ARG A 171 -14.50 -2.72 -0.76
CA ARG A 171 -14.36 -1.94 0.49
C ARG A 171 -12.92 -1.82 1.03
N LEU A 172 -11.92 -1.98 0.16
CA LEU A 172 -10.52 -1.76 0.54
C LEU A 172 -10.22 -0.31 0.95
N TRP A 173 -11.04 0.66 0.53
CA TRP A 173 -10.96 2.05 0.99
C TRP A 173 -11.22 2.23 2.51
N GLU A 174 -11.72 1.21 3.20
CA GLU A 174 -11.88 1.20 4.66
C GLU A 174 -10.66 0.60 5.39
N VAL A 175 -9.70 0.05 4.64
CA VAL A 175 -8.50 -0.64 5.16
C VAL A 175 -7.32 0.32 5.11
N VAL A 176 -6.49 0.27 6.15
CA VAL A 176 -5.22 1.00 6.23
C VAL A 176 -4.09 0.01 6.51
N PRO A 177 -2.83 0.31 6.14
CA PRO A 177 -1.68 -0.48 6.60
C PRO A 177 -1.69 -0.67 8.12
N GLY A 178 -1.38 -1.88 8.59
CA GLY A 178 -1.42 -2.28 9.99
C GLY A 178 -2.80 -2.73 10.52
N ALA A 179 -3.88 -2.56 9.76
CA ALA A 179 -5.18 -3.10 10.13
C ALA A 179 -5.25 -4.63 9.93
N ILE A 180 -5.95 -5.32 10.82
CA ILE A 180 -6.32 -6.73 10.66
C ILE A 180 -7.67 -6.81 9.96
N VAL A 181 -7.68 -7.47 8.81
CA VAL A 181 -8.83 -7.66 7.93
C VAL A 181 -9.29 -9.11 8.03
N THR A 182 -10.54 -9.31 8.47
CA THR A 182 -11.16 -10.64 8.45
C THR A 182 -11.90 -10.82 7.14
N VAL A 183 -11.53 -11.82 6.36
CA VAL A 183 -12.04 -12.06 5.02
C VAL A 183 -12.76 -13.40 4.96
N THR A 184 -13.96 -13.43 4.37
CA THR A 184 -14.57 -14.69 3.88
C THR A 184 -13.88 -15.03 2.56
N PRO A 185 -12.99 -16.02 2.51
CA PRO A 185 -12.28 -16.35 1.28
C PRO A 185 -13.26 -16.94 0.25
N ARG A 186 -13.07 -16.57 -1.02
CA ARG A 186 -13.82 -17.11 -2.17
C ARG A 186 -12.93 -17.96 -3.06
N LYS A 187 -11.76 -17.42 -3.43
CA LYS A 187 -10.83 -18.09 -4.35
C LYS A 187 -9.40 -17.75 -3.97
N GLN A 188 -8.52 -18.76 -3.94
CA GLN A 188 -7.07 -18.59 -3.88
C GLN A 188 -6.47 -19.00 -5.22
N TRP A 189 -5.47 -18.27 -5.69
CA TRP A 189 -4.69 -18.63 -6.87
C TRP A 189 -3.26 -18.10 -6.74
N ARG A 190 -2.37 -18.50 -7.66
CA ARG A 190 -1.03 -17.93 -7.77
C ARG A 190 -0.86 -17.27 -9.13
N TYR A 191 -0.24 -16.09 -9.16
CA TYR A 191 0.16 -15.41 -10.38
C TYR A 191 1.64 -15.07 -10.28
N GLY A 192 2.45 -15.52 -11.25
CA GLY A 192 3.91 -15.41 -11.18
C GLY A 192 4.54 -16.08 -9.95
N GLY A 193 3.85 -17.06 -9.33
CA GLY A 193 4.26 -17.69 -8.06
C GLY A 193 3.78 -16.97 -6.79
N HIS A 194 3.39 -15.69 -6.89
CA HIS A 194 2.85 -14.90 -5.79
C HIS A 194 1.40 -15.34 -5.48
N PRO A 195 1.04 -15.59 -4.21
CA PRO A 195 -0.33 -16.00 -3.85
C PRO A 195 -1.29 -14.81 -3.89
N TYR A 196 -2.53 -15.08 -4.29
CA TYR A 196 -3.64 -14.15 -4.32
C TYR A 196 -4.84 -14.78 -3.62
N LEU A 197 -5.61 -13.95 -2.93
CA LEU A 197 -6.89 -14.31 -2.34
C LEU A 197 -7.94 -13.31 -2.82
N SER A 198 -9.10 -13.81 -3.22
CA SER A 198 -10.30 -12.99 -3.33
C SER A 198 -11.30 -13.38 -2.27
N GLY A 199 -12.09 -12.42 -1.82
CA GLY A 199 -13.06 -12.63 -0.75
C GLY A 199 -13.88 -11.40 -0.43
N GLU A 200 -14.74 -11.54 0.56
CA GLU A 200 -15.51 -10.43 1.14
C GLU A 200 -14.90 -10.04 2.48
N ILE A 201 -14.68 -8.74 2.71
CA ILE A 201 -14.26 -8.23 4.01
C ILE A 201 -15.46 -8.29 4.95
N GLN A 202 -15.34 -9.10 6.01
CA GLN A 202 -16.34 -9.19 7.08
C GLN A 202 -16.17 -8.05 8.08
N SER A 203 -14.92 -7.79 8.48
CA SER A 203 -14.58 -6.78 9.47
C SER A 203 -13.13 -6.32 9.33
N THR A 204 -12.87 -5.12 9.83
CA THR A 204 -11.55 -4.54 9.99
C THR A 204 -11.39 -4.11 11.45
N ARG A 205 -10.19 -4.29 12.01
CA ARG A 205 -9.84 -3.77 13.34
C ARG A 205 -8.38 -3.38 13.41
N ILE A 206 -8.04 -2.55 14.37
CA ILE A 206 -6.64 -2.24 14.73
C ILE A 206 -6.34 -2.99 16.03
N ASP A 207 -5.33 -3.86 15.98
CA ASP A 207 -4.87 -4.64 17.13
C ASP A 207 -3.37 -4.89 16.96
N VAL A 208 -2.57 -3.88 17.36
CA VAL A 208 -1.12 -3.87 17.17
C VAL A 208 -0.42 -5.00 17.92
N LYS A 209 -0.97 -5.45 19.05
CA LYS A 209 -0.43 -6.56 19.84
C LYS A 209 -0.54 -7.89 19.08
N ALA A 210 -1.55 -8.02 18.21
CA ALA A 210 -1.71 -9.19 17.35
C ALA A 210 -0.87 -9.14 16.06
N LEU A 211 -0.13 -8.05 15.80
CA LEU A 211 0.74 -7.92 14.62
C LEU A 211 2.12 -8.57 14.80
N ASP A 212 2.51 -8.90 16.04
CA ASP A 212 3.81 -9.51 16.36
C ASP A 212 5.00 -8.66 15.86
N LEU A 213 4.90 -7.35 16.06
CA LEU A 213 5.96 -6.39 15.71
C LEU A 213 6.93 -6.26 16.89
N ALA A 214 8.23 -6.13 16.59
CA ALA A 214 9.19 -5.68 17.58
C ALA A 214 8.88 -4.23 17.99
N ALA A 215 8.93 -3.95 19.29
CA ALA A 215 8.85 -2.57 19.77
C ALA A 215 10.01 -1.73 19.20
N LEU A 216 9.76 -0.44 18.98
CA LEU A 216 10.81 0.53 18.63
C LEU A 216 11.77 0.70 19.81
N GLY A 217 13.05 0.88 19.53
CA GLY A 217 14.04 1.25 20.53
C GLY A 217 13.68 2.55 21.26
N LEU A 218 14.05 2.64 22.54
CA LEU A 218 14.03 3.89 23.31
C LEU A 218 15.43 4.12 23.88
N GLU A 219 16.09 5.17 23.40
CA GLU A 219 17.40 5.60 23.89
C GLU A 219 17.22 6.66 24.98
N GLU A 220 17.89 6.49 26.11
CA GLU A 220 17.86 7.46 27.21
C GLU A 220 18.78 8.65 26.86
N MET A 221 18.19 9.84 26.75
CA MET A 221 18.86 11.09 26.36
C MET A 221 19.18 11.98 27.57
N GLY A 222 19.22 11.38 28.76
CA GLY A 222 19.45 12.05 30.03
C GLY A 222 18.15 12.49 30.69
N LYS A 223 18.23 13.59 31.44
CA LYS A 223 17.18 14.02 32.35
C LYS A 223 16.61 15.35 31.88
N TRP A 224 15.30 15.40 31.75
CA TRP A 224 14.54 16.63 31.52
C TRP A 224 14.13 17.24 32.87
N ASP A 225 14.31 18.55 33.01
CA ASP A 225 13.99 19.30 34.23
C ASP A 225 13.01 20.44 33.92
N PRO A 226 11.79 20.44 34.50
CA PRO A 226 10.84 21.52 34.27
C PRO A 226 11.34 22.88 34.77
N GLU A 227 12.29 22.96 35.70
CA GLU A 227 12.83 24.25 36.18
C GLU A 227 13.73 24.95 35.14
N GLU A 228 14.25 24.19 34.16
CA GLU A 228 15.10 24.72 33.09
C GLU A 228 14.29 25.20 31.87
N GLU A 229 12.98 24.98 31.87
CA GLU A 229 12.08 25.26 30.76
C GLU A 229 11.42 26.64 30.85
N TYR A 230 11.02 27.17 29.71
CA TYR A 230 10.29 28.44 29.63
C TYR A 230 8.77 28.21 29.77
N TRP A 231 8.18 28.79 30.82
CA TRP A 231 6.75 28.66 31.15
C TRP A 231 5.96 29.98 31.03
N GLY A 232 6.55 31.01 30.44
CA GLY A 232 6.02 32.38 30.47
C GLY A 232 7.01 33.33 31.12
N GLU A 233 6.63 34.61 31.25
CA GLU A 233 7.42 35.60 31.96
C GLU A 233 7.40 35.32 33.48
N GLU A 234 8.40 35.80 34.23
CA GLU A 234 8.59 35.48 35.66
C GLU A 234 7.38 35.81 36.56
N ASP A 235 6.55 36.79 36.16
CA ASP A 235 5.36 37.23 36.88
C ASP A 235 4.04 36.64 36.33
N ASP A 236 4.10 35.91 35.22
CA ASP A 236 2.90 35.32 34.61
C ASP A 236 2.42 34.10 35.41
N PRO A 237 1.11 33.95 35.62
CA PRO A 237 0.58 32.79 36.30
C PRO A 237 0.79 31.54 35.44
N ILE A 238 1.41 30.51 36.02
CA ILE A 238 1.51 29.19 35.38
C ILE A 238 0.10 28.68 35.03
N GLU A 239 -0.10 28.35 33.76
CA GLU A 239 -1.35 27.81 33.23
C GLU A 239 -1.70 26.44 33.87
N ASP A 240 -2.99 26.15 34.01
CA ASP A 240 -3.47 24.96 34.73
C ASP A 240 -2.95 23.64 34.15
N TRP A 241 -2.75 23.56 32.82
CA TRP A 241 -2.21 22.38 32.15
C TRP A 241 -0.75 22.09 32.52
N ALA A 242 0.06 23.13 32.81
CA ALA A 242 1.49 23.01 33.09
C ALA A 242 1.78 22.63 34.55
N LYS A 243 0.91 23.03 35.48
CA LYS A 243 1.05 22.75 36.93
C LYS A 243 1.36 21.28 37.26
N PRO A 244 0.61 20.27 36.76
CA PRO A 244 0.91 18.87 37.06
C PRO A 244 2.26 18.40 36.49
N ILE A 245 2.67 18.94 35.33
CA ILE A 245 3.95 18.61 34.69
C ILE A 245 5.12 19.13 35.53
N ILE A 246 5.05 20.40 35.97
CA ILE A 246 6.06 21.03 36.81
C ILE A 246 6.09 20.35 38.18
N ALA A 247 4.93 20.06 38.79
CA ALA A 247 4.84 19.44 40.11
C ALA A 247 5.41 18.02 40.15
N HIS A 248 5.38 17.27 39.05
CA HIS A 248 6.06 15.97 38.95
C HIS A 248 7.58 16.12 39.08
N GLY A 249 8.11 17.26 38.63
CA GLY A 249 9.53 17.53 38.66
C GLY A 249 10.31 16.72 37.63
N PRO A 250 11.63 16.65 37.81
CA PRO A 250 12.53 16.20 36.76
C PRO A 250 12.43 14.70 36.47
N ARG A 251 12.50 14.29 35.19
CA ARG A 251 12.31 12.90 34.75
C ARG A 251 13.14 12.52 33.51
N PRO A 252 13.36 11.23 33.24
CA PRO A 252 14.16 10.82 32.09
C PRO A 252 13.54 11.25 30.76
N MET A 253 14.39 11.63 29.82
CA MET A 253 14.04 11.96 28.45
C MET A 253 14.53 10.87 27.51
N PHE A 254 13.76 10.55 26.48
CA PHE A 254 14.06 9.49 25.54
C PHE A 254 13.94 9.95 24.08
N GLU A 255 14.74 9.34 23.23
CA GLU A 255 14.59 9.37 21.78
C GLU A 255 14.12 7.99 21.31
N MET A 256 13.01 7.96 20.58
CA MET A 256 12.44 6.76 19.98
C MET A 256 13.16 6.43 18.69
N GLU A 257 13.42 5.16 18.42
CA GLU A 257 13.99 4.69 17.15
C GLU A 257 13.14 5.16 15.96
N GLN A 258 13.78 5.84 15.00
CA GLN A 258 13.18 6.07 13.68
C GLN A 258 13.39 4.84 12.78
N VAL A 259 12.29 4.29 12.27
CA VAL A 259 12.32 3.24 11.24
C VAL A 259 11.96 3.87 9.89
N LEU A 260 12.92 3.94 8.98
CA LEU A 260 12.73 4.48 7.64
C LEU A 260 13.29 3.51 6.56
N PRO A 261 12.47 2.56 6.07
CA PRO A 261 12.95 1.56 5.13
C PRO A 261 13.42 2.17 3.81
N GLY A 262 14.62 1.79 3.36
CA GLY A 262 15.18 2.22 2.08
C GLY A 262 15.81 3.61 2.07
N GLU A 263 15.88 4.27 3.22
CA GLU A 263 16.73 5.46 3.39
C GLU A 263 18.19 5.11 3.14
N ASP A 264 18.87 5.98 2.39
CA ASP A 264 20.32 5.95 2.25
C ASP A 264 20.91 7.03 3.15
N THR A 265 21.49 6.64 4.29
CA THR A 265 22.06 7.57 5.27
C THR A 265 23.24 8.37 4.71
N ASP A 266 23.84 7.91 3.60
CA ASP A 266 24.94 8.60 2.92
C ASP A 266 24.46 9.60 1.85
N ASP A 267 23.15 9.59 1.50
CA ASP A 267 22.53 10.54 0.58
C ASP A 267 21.40 11.32 1.28
N PRO A 268 21.67 12.55 1.78
CA PRO A 268 20.69 13.36 2.49
C PRO A 268 19.50 13.83 1.62
N PHE A 269 19.53 13.55 0.31
CA PHE A 269 18.42 13.84 -0.61
C PHE A 269 17.56 12.62 -0.93
N ASN A 270 17.89 11.44 -0.38
CA ASN A 270 17.15 10.21 -0.60
C ASN A 270 16.23 9.84 0.59
N ASP A 271 15.61 10.85 1.20
CA ASP A 271 14.55 10.64 2.18
C ASP A 271 13.22 10.38 1.46
N PRO A 272 12.63 9.18 1.57
CA PRO A 272 11.37 8.84 0.92
C PRO A 272 10.16 9.63 1.47
N ILE A 273 10.16 10.07 2.73
CA ILE A 273 9.11 10.93 3.29
C ILE A 273 9.18 12.32 2.66
N THR A 274 10.38 12.91 2.61
CA THR A 274 10.58 14.21 1.95
C THR A 274 10.14 14.13 0.48
N ARG A 275 10.54 13.08 -0.25
CA ARG A 275 10.11 12.86 -1.64
C ARG A 275 8.59 12.72 -1.78
N SER A 276 7.94 12.01 -0.85
CA SER A 276 6.48 11.90 -0.82
C SER A 276 5.81 13.26 -0.63
N ASN A 277 6.32 14.09 0.28
CA ASN A 277 5.79 15.43 0.52
C ASN A 277 5.98 16.33 -0.71
N ASP A 278 7.16 16.34 -1.33
CA ASP A 278 7.42 17.12 -2.54
C ASP A 278 6.46 16.74 -3.68
N LEU A 279 6.20 15.44 -3.88
CA LEU A 279 5.23 14.96 -4.87
C LEU A 279 3.80 15.39 -4.53
N ASN A 280 3.41 15.31 -3.26
CA ASN A 280 2.10 15.76 -2.83
C ASN A 280 1.92 17.27 -3.06
N ASP A 281 2.93 18.08 -2.74
CA ASP A 281 2.93 19.54 -2.95
C ASP A 281 2.92 19.90 -4.44
N ALA A 282 3.53 19.06 -5.29
CA ALA A 282 3.44 19.17 -6.74
C ALA A 282 2.08 18.70 -7.31
N GLY A 283 1.17 18.18 -6.49
CA GLY A 283 -0.13 17.65 -6.89
C GLY A 283 -0.10 16.19 -7.40
N GLU A 284 1.05 15.53 -7.35
CA GLU A 284 1.25 14.12 -7.71
C GLU A 284 0.88 13.16 -6.56
N ARG A 285 -0.30 13.37 -5.98
CA ARG A 285 -0.76 12.70 -4.76
C ARG A 285 -0.75 11.17 -4.83
N ALA A 286 -1.03 10.58 -5.99
CA ALA A 286 -1.02 9.13 -6.16
C ALA A 286 0.39 8.52 -6.05
N GLU A 287 1.41 9.20 -6.58
CA GLU A 287 2.80 8.73 -6.45
C GLU A 287 3.34 9.00 -5.04
N ALA A 288 2.93 10.10 -4.41
CA ALA A 288 3.22 10.36 -3.00
C ALA A 288 2.66 9.24 -2.10
N GLU A 289 1.37 8.93 -2.23
CA GLU A 289 0.71 7.88 -1.44
C GLU A 289 1.36 6.51 -1.65
N LYS A 290 1.75 6.20 -2.90
CA LYS A 290 2.44 4.95 -3.24
C LYS A 290 3.76 4.80 -2.49
N ILE A 291 4.55 5.86 -2.32
CA ILE A 291 5.80 5.81 -1.54
C ILE A 291 5.49 5.44 -0.08
N LEU A 292 4.51 6.09 0.53
CA LEU A 292 4.14 5.80 1.92
C LEU A 292 3.60 4.38 2.09
N MET A 293 2.82 3.88 1.11
CA MET A 293 2.37 2.49 1.08
C MET A 293 3.55 1.50 0.95
N GLU A 294 4.55 1.82 0.13
CA GLU A 294 5.77 1.02 -0.01
C GLU A 294 6.58 0.98 1.30
N LEU A 295 6.68 2.10 2.02
CA LEU A 295 7.31 2.16 3.35
C LEU A 295 6.58 1.28 4.36
N CYS A 296 5.26 1.40 4.46
CA CYS A 296 4.44 0.55 5.34
C CYS A 296 4.53 -0.94 4.95
N GLN A 297 4.67 -1.24 3.66
CA GLN A 297 4.84 -2.61 3.20
C GLN A 297 6.19 -3.20 3.62
N ALA A 298 7.24 -2.39 3.61
CA ALA A 298 8.58 -2.78 4.01
C ALA A 298 8.69 -2.96 5.52
N ASP A 299 8.19 -2.00 6.32
CA ASP A 299 8.08 -2.10 7.77
C ASP A 299 6.92 -1.25 8.29
N LEU A 300 5.93 -1.91 8.92
CA LEU A 300 4.79 -1.23 9.54
C LEU A 300 5.20 -0.30 10.69
N ARG A 301 6.42 -0.46 11.22
CA ARG A 301 6.98 0.41 12.27
C ARG A 301 7.44 1.77 11.75
N CYS A 302 7.38 2.02 10.44
CA CYS A 302 7.56 3.36 9.87
C CYS A 302 6.38 4.28 10.27
N LEU A 303 6.46 4.86 11.47
CA LEU A 303 5.40 5.72 12.02
C LEU A 303 5.17 6.96 11.16
N ASP A 304 6.21 7.45 10.49
CA ASP A 304 6.11 8.68 9.70
C ASP A 304 5.21 8.45 8.48
N ALA A 305 5.29 7.27 7.85
CA ALA A 305 4.40 6.89 6.76
C ALA A 305 2.93 6.85 7.20
N HIS A 306 2.62 6.31 8.39
CA HIS A 306 1.26 6.35 8.95
C HIS A 306 0.79 7.78 9.20
N SER A 307 1.66 8.64 9.75
CA SER A 307 1.33 10.03 10.02
C SER A 307 1.00 10.80 8.73
N HIS A 308 1.82 10.61 7.68
CA HIS A 308 1.63 11.29 6.40
C HIS A 308 0.44 10.75 5.60
N LEU A 309 0.16 9.44 5.67
CA LEU A 309 -1.07 8.88 5.11
C LEU A 309 -2.32 9.46 5.78
N GLY A 310 -2.27 9.64 7.12
CA GLY A 310 -3.30 10.33 7.87
C GLY A 310 -3.50 11.77 7.41
N ASN A 311 -2.40 12.53 7.24
CA ASN A 311 -2.42 13.92 6.79
C ASN A 311 -3.13 14.07 5.43
N PHE A 312 -2.89 13.17 4.48
CA PHE A 312 -3.47 13.26 3.13
C PHE A 312 -5.00 13.28 3.15
N VAL A 313 -5.62 12.52 4.07
CA VAL A 313 -7.08 12.39 4.14
C VAL A 313 -7.71 13.19 5.28
N PHE A 314 -6.90 13.75 6.19
CA PHE A 314 -7.35 14.44 7.39
C PHE A 314 -8.40 15.50 7.10
N ASP A 315 -8.10 16.47 6.24
CA ASP A 315 -8.97 17.64 6.01
C ASP A 315 -10.40 17.25 5.59
N HIS A 316 -10.55 16.20 4.77
CA HIS A 316 -11.80 15.87 4.11
C HIS A 316 -12.53 14.67 4.76
N TRP A 317 -11.78 13.74 5.37
CA TRP A 317 -12.31 12.48 5.88
C TRP A 317 -11.67 12.09 7.22
N PRO A 318 -11.97 12.80 8.33
CA PRO A 318 -11.43 12.48 9.64
C PRO A 318 -11.71 11.03 10.08
N GLN A 319 -12.86 10.46 9.67
CA GLN A 319 -13.23 9.05 9.90
C GLN A 319 -12.29 8.03 9.23
N ASN A 320 -11.56 8.44 8.19
CA ASN A 320 -10.55 7.61 7.54
C ASN A 320 -9.15 7.93 8.09
N ALA A 321 -8.83 9.22 8.25
CA ALA A 321 -7.56 9.70 8.78
C ALA A 321 -7.24 9.12 10.16
N ILE A 322 -8.24 9.04 11.04
CA ILE A 322 -8.09 8.50 12.40
C ILE A 322 -7.47 7.11 12.40
N ARG A 323 -7.77 6.26 11.41
CA ARG A 323 -7.27 4.88 11.35
C ARG A 323 -5.77 4.83 11.08
N HIS A 324 -5.26 5.72 10.21
CA HIS A 324 -3.83 5.80 9.93
C HIS A 324 -3.06 6.27 11.16
N TYR A 325 -3.50 7.37 11.78
CA TYR A 325 -2.89 7.88 13.00
C TYR A 325 -2.96 6.88 14.15
N GLU A 326 -4.09 6.19 14.31
CA GLU A 326 -4.27 5.18 15.35
C GLU A 326 -3.27 4.04 15.19
N VAL A 327 -3.07 3.50 13.98
CA VAL A 327 -2.07 2.44 13.77
C VAL A 327 -0.68 2.93 14.19
N GLY A 328 -0.24 4.09 13.69
CA GLY A 328 1.08 4.62 14.03
C GLY A 328 1.26 4.88 15.54
N LEU A 329 0.25 5.50 16.16
CA LEU A 329 0.22 5.73 17.60
C LEU A 329 0.32 4.42 18.39
N ARG A 330 -0.54 3.44 18.08
CA ARG A 330 -0.57 2.17 18.81
C ARG A 330 0.72 1.37 18.62
N ILE A 331 1.36 1.43 17.44
CA ILE A 331 2.66 0.78 17.22
C ILE A 331 3.74 1.43 18.09
N GLY A 332 3.83 2.76 18.15
CA GLY A 332 4.80 3.45 19.01
C GLY A 332 4.54 3.23 20.51
N GLU A 333 3.28 3.08 20.92
CA GLU A 333 2.93 2.77 22.31
C GLU A 333 3.44 1.39 22.78
N LEU A 334 3.76 0.47 21.86
CA LEU A 334 4.40 -0.81 22.23
C LEU A 334 5.75 -0.62 22.92
N SER A 335 6.43 0.51 22.68
CA SER A 335 7.73 0.83 23.27
C SER A 335 7.64 1.46 24.65
N LEU A 336 6.57 2.20 24.93
CA LEU A 336 6.45 3.01 26.16
C LEU A 336 6.10 2.13 27.37
N GLY A 337 5.28 1.10 27.18
CA GLY A 337 4.71 0.32 28.28
C GLY A 337 3.62 1.09 29.04
N ASP A 338 2.94 0.42 29.98
CA ASP A 338 1.75 0.96 30.64
C ASP A 338 2.06 2.07 31.67
N ASP A 339 3.29 2.09 32.22
CA ASP A 339 3.73 3.01 33.29
C ASP A 339 4.74 4.06 32.81
N PHE A 340 4.80 4.36 31.51
CA PHE A 340 5.75 5.34 30.97
C PHE A 340 5.51 6.73 31.53
N ALA A 341 6.51 7.27 32.24
CA ALA A 341 6.47 8.60 32.82
C ALA A 341 7.60 9.51 32.30
N GLY A 342 8.24 9.15 31.19
CA GLY A 342 9.33 9.94 30.58
C GLY A 342 8.86 11.07 29.68
N VAL A 343 9.83 11.77 29.08
CA VAL A 343 9.63 12.82 28.07
C VAL A 343 10.10 12.32 26.70
N LEU A 344 9.31 12.58 25.67
CA LEU A 344 9.65 12.45 24.26
C LEU A 344 9.67 13.87 23.66
N ALA A 345 10.79 14.57 23.82
CA ALA A 345 10.91 15.94 23.37
C ALA A 345 10.89 16.04 21.84
N TRP A 346 10.21 17.05 21.29
CA TRP A 346 10.17 17.33 19.85
C TRP A 346 11.54 17.65 19.24
N GLY A 347 12.47 18.17 20.05
CA GLY A 347 13.84 18.48 19.65
C GLY A 347 14.66 17.25 19.26
N LEU A 348 14.33 16.09 19.83
CA LEU A 348 14.83 14.79 19.43
C LEU A 348 14.02 14.34 18.20
N ILE A 349 14.63 14.41 17.03
CA ILE A 349 13.91 14.44 15.74
C ILE A 349 13.13 13.14 15.53
N ASP A 350 13.66 12.03 16.02
CA ASP A 350 13.11 10.70 15.79
C ASP A 350 11.82 10.46 16.60
N ASN A 351 11.52 11.32 17.59
CA ASN A 351 10.23 11.32 18.29
C ASN A 351 9.07 11.87 17.46
N ARG A 352 9.36 12.71 16.45
CA ARG A 352 8.33 13.48 15.73
C ARG A 352 7.30 12.61 15.02
N PRO A 353 7.65 11.50 14.35
CA PRO A 353 6.66 10.61 13.74
C PRO A 353 5.61 10.10 14.72
N PHE A 354 6.02 9.70 15.93
CA PHE A 354 5.12 9.25 16.98
C PHE A 354 4.22 10.39 17.49
N LEU A 355 4.82 11.55 17.78
CA LEU A 355 4.09 12.74 18.24
C LEU A 355 3.10 13.27 17.17
N ARG A 356 3.43 13.19 15.88
CA ARG A 356 2.52 13.49 14.77
C ARG A 356 1.35 12.52 14.71
N CYS A 357 1.58 11.22 14.87
CA CYS A 357 0.50 10.24 14.95
C CYS A 357 -0.42 10.53 16.14
N MET A 358 0.13 10.79 17.32
CA MET A 358 -0.65 11.12 18.52
C MET A 358 -1.49 12.39 18.31
N HIS A 359 -0.89 13.44 17.74
CA HIS A 359 -1.59 14.69 17.44
C HIS A 359 -2.72 14.51 16.45
N GLY A 360 -2.45 13.89 15.30
CA GLY A 360 -3.45 13.64 14.27
C GLY A 360 -4.60 12.77 14.79
N TYR A 361 -4.32 11.79 15.66
CA TYR A 361 -5.33 10.99 16.33
C TYR A 361 -6.21 11.84 17.25
N GLY A 362 -5.61 12.66 18.13
CA GLY A 362 -6.34 13.57 19.02
C GLY A 362 -7.22 14.58 18.27
N LEU A 363 -6.69 15.20 17.22
CA LEU A 363 -7.46 16.11 16.35
C LEU A 363 -8.62 15.38 15.65
N CYS A 364 -8.40 14.16 15.16
CA CYS A 364 -9.47 13.35 14.57
C CYS A 364 -10.55 13.01 15.60
N LEU A 365 -10.18 12.65 16.83
CA LEU A 365 -11.14 12.36 17.90
C LEU A 365 -12.01 13.59 18.17
N TRP A 366 -11.40 14.77 18.28
CA TRP A 366 -12.13 16.03 18.47
C TRP A 366 -13.08 16.31 17.31
N ARG A 367 -12.62 16.22 16.06
CA ARG A 367 -13.44 16.39 14.84
C ARG A 367 -14.60 15.41 14.73
N LEU A 368 -14.49 14.25 15.37
CA LEU A 368 -15.54 13.23 15.41
C LEU A 368 -16.42 13.33 16.67
N GLY A 369 -16.27 14.39 17.47
CA GLY A 369 -17.05 14.62 18.70
C GLY A 369 -16.71 13.69 19.87
N ARG A 370 -15.56 13.00 19.80
CA ARG A 370 -15.07 12.09 20.85
C ARG A 370 -14.23 12.88 21.86
N PHE A 371 -14.87 13.85 22.52
CA PHE A 371 -14.20 14.86 23.36
C PHE A 371 -13.38 14.25 24.50
N ASP A 372 -13.96 13.35 25.29
CA ASP A 372 -13.29 12.77 26.47
C ASP A 372 -12.02 11.98 26.05
N GLU A 373 -12.03 11.36 24.86
CA GLU A 373 -10.87 10.65 24.32
C GLU A 373 -9.82 11.63 23.76
N ALA A 374 -10.26 12.70 23.09
CA ALA A 374 -9.36 13.74 22.58
C ALA A 374 -8.63 14.46 23.72
N GLU A 375 -9.35 14.79 24.80
CA GLU A 375 -8.80 15.38 26.02
C GLU A 375 -7.68 14.49 26.59
N HIS A 376 -7.96 13.19 26.77
CA HIS A 376 -6.97 12.26 27.28
C HIS A 376 -5.70 12.20 26.42
N ILE A 377 -5.86 12.22 25.09
CA ILE A 377 -4.72 12.24 24.17
C ILE A 377 -3.93 13.54 24.27
N PHE A 378 -4.59 14.70 24.36
CA PHE A 378 -3.91 15.99 24.51
C PHE A 378 -3.19 16.12 25.85
N GLU A 379 -3.77 15.63 26.96
CA GLU A 379 -3.08 15.57 28.25
C GLU A 379 -1.83 14.69 28.19
N LYS A 380 -1.93 13.53 27.52
CA LYS A 380 -0.78 12.64 27.30
C LYS A 380 0.28 13.31 26.42
N MET A 381 -0.11 14.06 25.39
CA MET A 381 0.83 14.82 24.56
C MET A 381 1.58 15.87 25.35
N LEU A 382 0.89 16.68 26.17
CA LEU A 382 1.53 17.68 27.04
C LEU A 382 2.47 17.03 28.05
N TRP A 383 2.13 15.83 28.55
CA TRP A 383 3.03 15.07 29.42
C TRP A 383 4.31 14.63 28.71
N LEU A 384 4.16 14.05 27.50
CA LEU A 384 5.27 13.50 26.73
C LEU A 384 6.15 14.59 26.11
N ASN A 385 5.56 15.67 25.60
CA ASN A 385 6.27 16.80 25.00
C ASN A 385 5.83 18.12 25.65
N PRO A 386 6.36 18.46 26.85
CA PRO A 386 5.94 19.63 27.62
C PRO A 386 6.09 20.98 26.94
N TYR A 387 7.05 21.12 26.02
CA TYR A 387 7.24 22.34 25.22
C TYR A 387 6.09 22.57 24.22
N ASP A 388 5.26 21.56 23.99
CA ASP A 388 4.05 21.60 23.18
C ASP A 388 4.25 22.23 21.79
N ASN A 389 5.26 21.74 21.07
CA ASN A 389 5.57 22.22 19.72
C ASN A 389 4.41 22.07 18.72
N GLN A 390 3.43 21.24 19.03
CA GLN A 390 2.25 21.01 18.19
C GLN A 390 1.04 21.85 18.61
N GLY A 391 1.13 22.55 19.75
CA GLY A 391 0.16 23.55 20.18
C GLY A 391 -1.13 23.01 20.77
N VAL A 392 -1.14 21.80 21.34
CA VAL A 392 -2.37 21.21 21.91
C VAL A 392 -2.85 21.94 23.17
N ARG A 393 -1.99 22.69 23.86
CA ARG A 393 -2.37 23.54 25.00
C ARG A 393 -3.38 24.62 24.62
N PHE A 394 -3.36 25.07 23.36
CA PHE A 394 -4.33 26.04 22.85
C PHE A 394 -5.65 25.39 22.42
N LEU A 395 -5.74 24.05 22.44
CA LEU A 395 -6.92 23.29 22.00
C LEU A 395 -7.63 22.61 23.17
N ILE A 396 -6.90 22.27 24.23
CA ILE A 396 -7.39 21.39 25.30
C ILE A 396 -8.59 21.96 26.04
N ASP A 397 -8.66 23.27 26.25
CA ASP A 397 -9.77 23.92 26.94
C ASP A 397 -11.05 23.91 26.11
N GLU A 398 -10.95 24.07 24.79
CA GLU A 398 -12.09 23.93 23.86
C GLU A 398 -12.62 22.50 23.85
N VAL A 399 -11.71 21.51 23.85
CA VAL A 399 -12.09 20.09 23.93
C VAL A 399 -12.77 19.77 25.26
N LYS A 400 -12.24 20.27 26.38
CA LYS A 400 -12.83 20.14 27.72
C LYS A 400 -14.22 20.79 27.81
N ALA A 401 -14.39 21.94 27.15
CA ALA A 401 -15.67 22.62 27.02
C ALA A 401 -16.64 21.94 26.03
N LYS A 402 -16.18 20.92 25.30
CA LYS A 402 -16.91 20.22 24.23
C LYS A 402 -17.36 21.13 23.10
N THR A 403 -16.56 22.16 22.80
CA THR A 403 -16.75 23.02 21.63
C THR A 403 -16.54 22.18 20.37
N ALA A 404 -17.51 22.17 19.45
CA ALA A 404 -17.37 21.44 18.20
C ALA A 404 -16.25 22.06 17.35
N TRP A 405 -15.56 21.22 16.56
CA TRP A 405 -14.45 21.67 15.72
C TRP A 405 -14.83 22.81 14.77
N GLU A 406 -16.05 22.77 14.23
CA GLU A 406 -16.58 23.77 13.30
C GLU A 406 -16.93 25.10 13.97
N ASP A 407 -17.14 25.10 15.29
CA ASP A 407 -17.52 26.28 16.07
C ASP A 407 -16.31 27.01 16.68
N ARG A 408 -15.10 26.55 16.36
CA ARG A 408 -13.85 27.15 16.81
C ARG A 408 -13.65 28.53 16.19
N GLU A 409 -13.36 29.52 17.02
CA GLU A 409 -12.87 30.81 16.55
C GLU A 409 -11.44 30.62 16.01
N ILE A 410 -11.27 30.72 14.70
CA ILE A 410 -9.94 30.78 14.08
C ILE A 410 -9.45 32.22 14.25
N GLU A 411 -8.70 32.48 15.32
CA GLU A 411 -7.95 33.75 15.46
C GLU A 411 -6.68 33.76 14.60
#